data_AF-D4LBL3-F1
#
_entry.id   AF-D4LBL3-F1
#
_cell.length_a   1.000
_cell.length_b   1.000
_cell.length_c   1.000
_cell.angle_alpha   90.00
_cell.angle_beta   90.00
_cell.angle_gamma   90.00
#
_symmetry.space_group_name_H-M   'P 1'
#
loop_
_entity.id
_entity.type
_entity.pdbx_description
1 polymer ?
#
loop_
_entity_poly.entity_id
_entity_poly.type
_entity_poly.pdbx_seq_one_letter_code
_entity_poly.pdbx_strand_id
1 'polypeptide(L)'
;MKLRRKTAVVMAAGAVMMANAAPVLTAAEVKEMQTGALSEETVQFYSYWKEKYLAQDPYVTGDPQYYVFYGEKTYAEAGAEVAVTVSEAHGYGMLIAASMAEHDGQAKDIFDGMYRYYKAHPSGIGPNLMAWQQTDNGSAIQNSAGADSATDGDLDIAYALLMADTVWGSDGAINYKQAALAVMNDIMTYEVNQTDWVLQLGDWAHNTREGDTYYAATRSSDFIVQYMPVFAEASGDTRWTTLYESTYRIINQMVDTYGTGILPDFIVKDSNGKFVPASANLLESEHDGNFYYNACRTPWRISMDYLVNGNADALKFANALNGFITRKTGGDPAQIMAGYTPAGEAVSDWNDLCFDAPFLVAAACGGYDTWHDSLRSMILDYGEDVYFGDTITMLCLIVDDNAWIVPAGADQPVRGDVNQDGACTVADVIALQKWLLHTPDASLADWKAGDLCPDGKLNAMDLCLLKRELLNLA
;
A
#
# COMPACT_ATOMS: atom_id res chain seq x y z
N MET A 1 -71.04 -3.36 -53.42
CA MET A 1 -72.18 -3.99 -52.73
C MET A 1 -71.75 -4.35 -51.31
N LYS A 2 -72.36 -3.72 -50.28
CA LYS A 2 -72.19 -3.91 -48.81
C LYS A 2 -70.78 -3.58 -48.26
N LEU A 3 -70.48 -2.60 -47.40
CA LEU A 3 -71.09 -1.86 -46.28
C LEU A 3 -71.46 -2.66 -45.02
N ARG A 4 -70.87 -2.20 -43.88
CA ARG A 4 -71.22 -2.33 -42.43
C ARG A 4 -70.28 -3.25 -41.62
N ARG A 5 -69.72 -2.90 -40.44
CA ARG A 5 -70.06 -1.93 -39.35
C ARG A 5 -68.76 -1.54 -38.58
N LYS A 6 -68.49 -0.25 -38.29
CA LYS A 6 -68.62 0.48 -36.98
C LYS A 6 -67.90 -0.21 -35.80
N THR A 7 -66.91 0.41 -35.14
CA THR A 7 -67.10 1.42 -34.05
C THR A 7 -66.02 2.52 -34.03
N ALA A 8 -66.36 3.70 -33.53
CA ALA A 8 -65.55 4.92 -33.40
C ALA A 8 -65.26 5.26 -31.92
N VAL A 9 -64.18 6.00 -31.64
CA VAL A 9 -63.93 7.13 -30.67
C VAL A 9 -62.41 7.43 -30.80
N VAL A 10 -61.91 8.48 -31.47
CA VAL A 10 -61.77 9.93 -31.18
C VAL A 10 -60.87 10.32 -29.99
N MET A 11 -59.67 10.81 -30.37
CA MET A 11 -58.79 11.88 -29.84
C MET A 11 -58.31 11.90 -28.37
N ALA A 12 -56.99 12.00 -28.20
CA ALA A 12 -56.33 13.20 -27.67
C ALA A 12 -54.82 13.20 -27.95
N ALA A 13 -54.29 14.37 -28.29
CA ALA A 13 -52.88 14.65 -28.49
C ALA A 13 -52.11 14.65 -27.16
N GLY A 14 -50.86 14.20 -27.18
CA GLY A 14 -49.92 14.34 -26.07
C GLY A 14 -48.49 14.30 -26.60
N ALA A 15 -47.79 15.41 -26.47
CA ALA A 15 -46.40 15.58 -26.85
C ALA A 15 -45.50 14.58 -26.10
N VAL A 16 -44.65 13.84 -26.82
CA VAL A 16 -43.55 13.10 -26.21
C VAL A 16 -42.33 14.01 -26.27
N MET A 17 -42.01 14.64 -25.14
CA MET A 17 -40.65 15.14 -24.90
C MET A 17 -39.73 13.93 -24.85
N MET A 18 -38.75 13.87 -25.75
CA MET A 18 -37.59 13.01 -25.57
C MET A 18 -36.76 13.58 -24.42
N ALA A 19 -36.80 12.91 -23.27
CA ALA A 19 -35.83 13.13 -22.22
C ALA A 19 -34.53 12.44 -22.63
N ASN A 20 -33.48 13.23 -22.84
CA ASN A 20 -32.10 12.73 -22.85
C ASN A 20 -31.80 12.15 -21.47
N ALA A 21 -31.83 10.83 -21.34
CA ALA A 21 -31.24 10.15 -20.21
C ALA A 21 -29.73 10.05 -20.47
N ALA A 22 -28.96 10.94 -19.83
CA ALA A 22 -27.54 10.69 -19.62
C ALA A 22 -27.40 9.41 -18.78
N PRO A 23 -26.41 8.55 -19.04
CA PRO A 23 -26.19 7.37 -18.22
C PRO A 23 -25.81 7.83 -16.81
N VAL A 24 -26.62 7.42 -15.83
CA VAL A 24 -26.27 7.52 -14.42
C VAL A 24 -25.13 6.53 -14.21
N LEU A 25 -23.92 7.05 -14.03
CA LEU A 25 -22.81 6.28 -13.48
C LEU A 25 -23.25 5.79 -12.10
N THR A 26 -23.45 4.48 -11.97
CA THR A 26 -23.59 3.85 -10.67
C THR A 26 -22.28 4.07 -9.93
N ALA A 27 -22.33 4.81 -8.82
CA ALA A 27 -21.21 4.90 -7.89
C ALA A 27 -20.79 3.46 -7.56
N ALA A 28 -19.52 3.14 -7.81
CA ALA A 28 -18.93 1.92 -7.31
C ALA A 28 -19.17 1.88 -5.80
N GLU A 29 -19.67 0.75 -5.29
CA GLU A 29 -19.80 0.52 -3.86
C GLU A 29 -18.39 0.60 -3.26
N VAL A 30 -18.08 1.72 -2.60
CA VAL A 30 -16.97 1.76 -1.65
C VAL A 30 -17.41 0.84 -0.52
N LYS A 31 -16.89 -0.39 -0.52
CA LYS A 31 -17.09 -1.36 0.56
C LYS A 31 -16.59 -0.67 1.83
N GLU A 32 -17.47 -0.44 2.82
CA GLU A 32 -17.03 -0.01 4.15
C GLU A 32 -15.95 -1.01 4.62
N MET A 33 -14.74 -0.54 4.93
CA MET A 33 -13.71 -1.34 5.60
C MET A 33 -14.22 -1.69 7.00
N GLN A 34 -15.07 -2.70 7.11
CA GLN A 34 -15.18 -3.46 8.35
C GLN A 34 -13.87 -4.22 8.51
N THR A 35 -13.20 -4.11 9.66
CA THR A 35 -12.04 -4.94 10.01
C THR A 35 -12.39 -6.40 9.74
N GLY A 36 -11.87 -6.94 8.64
CA GLY A 36 -12.09 -8.33 8.28
C GLY A 36 -11.33 -9.17 9.28
N ALA A 37 -11.96 -10.18 9.86
CA ALA A 37 -11.18 -11.22 10.53
C ALA A 37 -10.32 -11.90 9.47
N LEU A 38 -9.01 -12.01 9.71
CA LEU A 38 -8.12 -12.79 8.84
C LEU A 38 -8.73 -14.15 8.54
N SER A 39 -8.63 -14.59 7.29
CA SER A 39 -9.07 -15.91 6.87
C SER A 39 -8.19 -16.98 7.53
N GLU A 40 -8.72 -18.19 7.68
CA GLU A 40 -7.96 -19.30 8.24
C GLU A 40 -6.71 -19.59 7.40
N GLU A 41 -6.83 -19.49 6.08
CA GLU A 41 -5.75 -19.65 5.11
C GLU A 41 -4.66 -18.60 5.31
N THR A 42 -5.00 -17.33 5.52
CA THR A 42 -4.02 -16.27 5.79
C THR A 42 -3.30 -16.49 7.11
N VAL A 43 -4.00 -16.94 8.16
CA VAL A 43 -3.38 -17.28 9.46
C VAL A 43 -2.44 -18.48 9.33
N GLN A 44 -2.80 -19.49 8.53
CA GLN A 44 -1.94 -20.63 8.23
C GLN A 44 -0.70 -20.19 7.43
N PHE A 45 -0.88 -19.35 6.41
CA PHE A 45 0.22 -18.80 5.61
C PHE A 45 1.17 -17.97 6.47
N TYR A 46 0.64 -17.14 7.38
CA TYR A 46 1.45 -16.41 8.35
C TYR A 46 2.27 -17.32 9.25
N SER A 47 1.66 -18.40 9.75
CA SER A 47 2.36 -19.36 10.62
C SER A 47 3.55 -20.00 9.88
N TYR A 48 3.33 -20.39 8.62
CA TYR A 48 4.38 -20.88 7.73
C TYR A 48 5.47 -19.83 7.48
N TRP A 49 5.07 -18.61 7.08
CA TRP A 49 6.00 -17.50 6.81
C TRP A 49 6.86 -17.19 8.05
N LYS A 50 6.23 -17.07 9.23
CA LYS A 50 6.90 -16.77 10.49
C LYS A 50 7.91 -17.87 10.85
N GLU A 51 7.52 -19.13 10.73
CA GLU A 51 8.43 -20.26 11.02
C GLU A 51 9.64 -20.29 10.08
N LYS A 52 9.43 -19.98 8.80
CA LYS A 52 10.46 -20.08 7.77
C LYS A 52 11.42 -18.89 7.73
N TYR A 53 10.91 -17.68 7.95
CA TYR A 53 11.66 -16.45 7.65
C TYR A 53 11.97 -15.58 8.87
N LEU A 54 11.20 -15.65 9.96
CA LEU A 54 11.53 -14.86 11.14
C LEU A 54 12.72 -15.47 11.88
N ALA A 55 13.83 -14.75 11.92
CA ALA A 55 15.05 -15.19 12.57
C ALA A 55 15.40 -14.29 13.76
N GLN A 56 15.97 -14.88 14.80
CA GLN A 56 16.59 -14.15 15.91
C GLN A 56 18.08 -14.01 15.64
N ASP A 57 18.66 -12.84 15.90
CA ASP A 57 20.12 -12.66 15.92
C ASP A 57 20.73 -13.55 17.02
N PRO A 58 21.56 -14.55 16.65
CA PRO A 58 22.10 -15.51 17.61
C PRO A 58 23.25 -14.94 18.46
N TYR A 59 23.79 -13.77 18.12
CA TYR A 59 24.95 -13.15 18.76
C TYR A 59 24.58 -12.11 19.82
N VAL A 60 23.32 -11.67 19.85
CA VAL A 60 22.82 -10.69 20.84
C VAL A 60 22.16 -11.40 22.03
N THR A 61 22.62 -11.09 23.25
CA THR A 61 22.06 -11.64 24.50
C THR A 61 21.43 -10.52 25.35
N GLY A 62 20.32 -10.83 26.03
CA GLY A 62 19.61 -9.88 26.91
C GLY A 62 18.39 -9.24 26.25
N ASP A 63 18.61 -8.46 25.19
CA ASP A 63 17.55 -7.80 24.41
C ASP A 63 17.47 -8.43 23.01
N PRO A 64 16.57 -9.41 22.79
CA PRO A 64 16.49 -10.13 21.51
C PRO A 64 16.33 -9.16 20.34
N GLN A 65 17.05 -9.43 19.26
CA GLN A 65 16.91 -8.76 17.97
C GLN A 65 16.38 -9.76 16.96
N TYR A 66 15.41 -9.34 16.17
CA TYR A 66 14.79 -10.16 15.13
C TYR A 66 14.98 -9.53 13.76
N TYR A 67 15.06 -10.34 12.73
CA TYR A 67 15.13 -9.92 11.34
C TYR A 67 14.44 -10.94 10.44
N VAL A 68 14.18 -10.58 9.19
CA VAL A 68 13.64 -11.51 8.18
C VAL A 68 14.79 -12.14 7.42
N PHE A 69 14.98 -13.43 7.55
CA PHE A 69 16.03 -14.19 6.87
C PHE A 69 15.66 -14.36 5.39
N TYR A 70 16.34 -13.61 4.52
CA TYR A 70 16.13 -13.65 3.06
C TYR A 70 17.10 -14.59 2.35
N GLY A 71 18.18 -14.99 3.03
CA GLY A 71 19.23 -15.82 2.47
C GLY A 71 18.78 -17.26 2.21
N GLU A 72 19.49 -17.96 1.34
CA GLU A 72 19.23 -19.39 1.10
C GLU A 72 19.92 -20.30 2.11
N LYS A 73 21.01 -19.82 2.73
CA LYS A 73 21.88 -20.60 3.61
C LYS A 73 22.36 -19.77 4.78
N THR A 74 22.37 -20.39 5.94
CA THR A 74 23.02 -19.87 7.14
C THR A 74 24.55 -19.95 6.99
N TYR A 75 25.27 -19.19 7.83
CA TYR A 75 26.74 -19.29 7.89
C TYR A 75 27.22 -20.73 8.13
N ALA A 76 26.52 -21.48 9.00
CA ALA A 76 26.85 -22.87 9.31
C ALA A 76 26.73 -23.80 8.10
N GLU A 77 25.77 -23.55 7.20
CA GLU A 77 25.55 -24.33 5.98
C GLU A 77 26.49 -23.93 4.85
N ALA A 78 26.78 -22.64 4.72
CA ALA A 78 27.66 -22.12 3.67
C ALA A 78 29.16 -22.33 3.99
N GLY A 79 29.53 -22.31 5.27
CA GLY A 79 30.93 -22.36 5.72
C GLY A 79 31.72 -21.09 5.39
N ALA A 80 31.04 -19.98 5.09
CA ALA A 80 31.59 -18.67 4.76
C ALA A 80 30.56 -17.58 5.06
N GLU A 81 31.00 -16.31 5.02
CA GLU A 81 30.11 -15.15 5.18
C GLU A 81 28.97 -15.18 4.17
N VAL A 82 27.74 -14.96 4.65
CA VAL A 82 26.51 -15.00 3.86
C VAL A 82 25.65 -13.78 4.16
N ALA A 83 24.98 -13.25 3.14
CA ALA A 83 23.95 -12.24 3.35
C ALA A 83 22.74 -12.89 4.02
N VAL A 84 22.23 -12.27 5.08
CA VAL A 84 21.16 -12.84 5.92
C VAL A 84 19.89 -12.02 5.87
N THR A 85 19.96 -10.71 5.64
CA THR A 85 18.79 -9.85 5.43
C THR A 85 19.14 -8.61 4.62
N VAL A 86 18.08 -7.91 4.20
CA VAL A 86 18.11 -6.60 3.57
C VAL A 86 17.05 -5.71 4.24
N SER A 87 17.20 -4.38 4.17
CA SER A 87 16.24 -3.44 4.77
C SER A 87 14.83 -3.61 4.20
N GLU A 88 14.69 -4.02 2.94
CA GLU A 88 13.43 -4.42 2.29
C GLU A 88 12.72 -5.53 3.08
N ALA A 89 13.39 -6.68 3.26
CA ALA A 89 12.89 -7.82 4.02
C ALA A 89 12.56 -7.42 5.46
N HIS A 90 13.39 -6.56 6.07
CA HIS A 90 13.19 -6.07 7.43
C HIS A 90 11.94 -5.20 7.55
N GLY A 91 11.73 -4.26 6.63
CA GLY A 91 10.51 -3.45 6.54
C GLY A 91 9.26 -4.31 6.40
N TYR A 92 9.30 -5.31 5.51
CA TYR A 92 8.20 -6.27 5.34
C TYR A 92 7.86 -7.01 6.63
N GLY A 93 8.86 -7.51 7.35
CA GLY A 93 8.61 -8.21 8.61
C GLY A 93 8.03 -7.30 9.70
N MET A 94 8.41 -6.02 9.74
CA MET A 94 7.81 -5.06 10.66
C MET A 94 6.34 -4.78 10.31
N LEU A 95 6.02 -4.62 9.03
CA LEU A 95 4.63 -4.46 8.55
C LEU A 95 3.77 -5.68 8.91
N ILE A 96 4.29 -6.90 8.67
CA ILE A 96 3.61 -8.15 9.01
C ILE A 96 3.42 -8.26 10.51
N ALA A 97 4.46 -8.04 11.32
CA ALA A 97 4.35 -8.13 12.78
C ALA A 97 3.30 -7.18 13.36
N ALA A 98 3.24 -5.93 12.88
CA ALA A 98 2.20 -4.99 13.31
C ALA A 98 0.79 -5.40 12.86
N SER A 99 0.62 -5.87 11.61
CA SER A 99 -0.68 -6.30 11.07
C SER A 99 -1.22 -7.54 11.78
N MET A 100 -0.34 -8.41 12.27
CA MET A 100 -0.70 -9.67 12.91
C MET A 100 -0.90 -9.55 14.43
N ALA A 101 -0.87 -8.34 14.99
CA ALA A 101 -0.85 -8.10 16.44
C ALA A 101 -2.05 -8.65 17.22
N GLU A 102 -3.24 -8.67 16.61
CA GLU A 102 -4.44 -9.25 17.24
C GLU A 102 -4.42 -10.78 17.25
N HIS A 103 -3.64 -11.40 16.36
CA HIS A 103 -3.59 -12.85 16.16
C HIS A 103 -2.36 -13.51 16.81
N ASP A 104 -1.22 -12.83 16.82
CA ASP A 104 0.02 -13.32 17.40
C ASP A 104 0.35 -12.59 18.69
N GLY A 105 0.21 -13.29 19.83
CA GLY A 105 0.56 -12.76 21.15
C GLY A 105 2.04 -12.40 21.32
N GLN A 106 2.93 -12.80 20.41
CA GLN A 106 4.35 -12.41 20.39
C GLN A 106 4.63 -11.22 19.46
N ALA A 107 3.66 -10.75 18.69
CA ALA A 107 3.84 -9.73 17.65
C ALA A 107 4.57 -8.49 18.16
N LYS A 108 4.21 -8.00 19.35
CA LYS A 108 4.85 -6.83 19.95
C LYS A 108 6.31 -7.09 20.30
N ASP A 109 6.62 -8.22 20.93
CA ASP A 109 8.00 -8.56 21.31
C ASP A 109 8.89 -8.76 20.08
N ILE A 110 8.33 -9.35 19.02
CA ILE A 110 8.96 -9.50 17.72
C ILE A 110 9.24 -8.13 17.11
N PHE A 111 8.21 -7.27 17.01
CA PHE A 111 8.33 -5.93 16.45
C PHE A 111 9.37 -5.09 17.21
N ASP A 112 9.34 -5.12 18.54
CA ASP A 112 10.30 -4.40 19.37
C ASP A 112 11.73 -4.93 19.17
N GLY A 113 11.90 -6.23 18.95
CA GLY A 113 13.20 -6.82 18.60
C GLY A 113 13.65 -6.50 17.17
N MET A 114 12.73 -6.38 16.22
CA MET A 114 13.02 -5.88 14.88
C MET A 114 13.42 -4.40 14.91
N TYR A 115 12.77 -3.59 15.74
CA TYR A 115 13.17 -2.20 15.97
C TYR A 115 14.60 -2.11 16.52
N ARG A 116 14.95 -2.95 17.52
CA ARG A 116 16.32 -2.99 18.05
C ARG A 116 17.34 -3.42 17.00
N TYR A 117 17.00 -4.41 16.16
CA TYR A 117 17.84 -4.81 15.04
C TYR A 117 18.07 -3.66 14.06
N TYR A 118 17.01 -2.97 13.63
CA TYR A 118 17.08 -1.79 12.78
C TYR A 118 17.99 -0.71 13.40
N LYS A 119 17.82 -0.39 14.68
CA LYS A 119 18.66 0.61 15.39
C LYS A 119 20.13 0.19 15.52
N ALA A 120 20.45 -1.11 15.45
CA ALA A 120 21.81 -1.62 15.47
C ALA A 120 22.52 -1.52 14.11
N HIS A 121 21.76 -1.32 13.02
CA HIS A 121 22.25 -1.32 11.65
C HIS A 121 21.91 -0.01 10.91
N PRO A 122 22.31 1.17 11.45
CA PRO A 122 22.03 2.44 10.78
C PRO A 122 22.81 2.58 9.47
N SER A 123 22.24 3.34 8.54
CA SER A 123 22.97 3.80 7.36
C SER A 123 24.15 4.72 7.75
N GLY A 124 25.19 4.74 6.92
CA GLY A 124 26.32 5.65 7.02
C GLY A 124 25.99 7.11 6.66
N ILE A 125 24.85 7.37 6.01
CA ILE A 125 24.45 8.72 5.56
C ILE A 125 23.26 9.23 6.37
N GLY A 126 22.10 8.58 6.27
CA GLY A 126 20.92 8.89 7.09
C GLY A 126 20.98 8.18 8.45
N PRO A 127 21.16 8.87 9.60
CA PRO A 127 21.34 8.21 10.89
C PRO A 127 20.09 7.48 11.43
N ASN A 128 18.91 7.77 10.87
CA ASN A 128 17.68 7.03 11.12
C ASN A 128 17.25 6.16 9.94
N LEU A 129 18.06 6.04 8.90
CA LEU A 129 17.84 5.06 7.83
C LEU A 129 18.57 3.77 8.16
N MET A 130 18.16 2.66 7.54
CA MET A 130 18.76 1.35 7.75
C MET A 130 19.79 1.07 6.65
N ALA A 131 20.96 0.53 7.04
CA ALA A 131 21.88 -0.04 6.06
C ALA A 131 21.18 -1.15 5.28
N TRP A 132 21.29 -1.13 3.96
CA TRP A 132 20.42 -1.92 3.09
C TRP A 132 20.66 -3.43 3.14
N GLN A 133 21.84 -3.90 3.58
CA GLN A 133 22.18 -5.31 3.65
C GLN A 133 23.03 -5.64 4.88
N GLN A 134 22.75 -6.81 5.47
CA GLN A 134 23.55 -7.39 6.55
C GLN A 134 24.02 -8.81 6.19
N THR A 135 25.23 -9.14 6.63
CA THR A 135 25.85 -10.47 6.50
C THR A 135 26.13 -11.09 7.87
N ASP A 136 26.04 -12.41 7.95
CA ASP A 136 26.54 -13.20 9.07
C ASP A 136 27.94 -13.71 8.75
N ASN A 137 28.93 -13.32 9.56
CA ASN A 137 30.33 -13.71 9.42
C ASN A 137 30.74 -14.89 10.34
N GLY A 138 29.78 -15.51 11.03
CA GLY A 138 29.99 -16.59 11.99
C GLY A 138 30.28 -16.15 13.42
N SER A 139 30.30 -14.84 13.68
CA SER A 139 30.54 -14.25 15.00
C SER A 139 29.70 -13.02 15.31
N ALA A 140 29.19 -12.36 14.28
CA ALA A 140 28.27 -11.23 14.36
C ALA A 140 27.48 -11.13 13.05
N ILE A 141 26.29 -10.54 13.15
CA ILE A 141 25.61 -9.94 12.01
C ILE A 141 26.13 -8.51 11.86
N GLN A 142 26.53 -8.11 10.65
CA GLN A 142 27.16 -6.83 10.38
C GLN A 142 26.63 -6.20 9.09
N ASN A 143 26.68 -4.87 9.01
CA ASN A 143 26.40 -4.15 7.76
C ASN A 143 27.41 -4.58 6.67
N SER A 144 26.91 -4.80 5.47
CA SER A 144 27.69 -5.12 4.27
C SER A 144 27.41 -4.13 3.15
N ALA A 145 28.12 -4.30 2.02
CA ALA A 145 27.82 -3.60 0.76
C ALA A 145 27.65 -2.07 0.85
N GLY A 146 28.48 -1.39 1.64
CA GLY A 146 28.56 0.08 1.70
C GLY A 146 27.85 0.70 2.91
N ALA A 147 26.99 -0.05 3.61
CA ALA A 147 26.17 0.46 4.71
C ALA A 147 25.35 1.72 4.37
N ASP A 148 25.06 1.96 3.08
CA ASP A 148 24.10 2.97 2.62
C ASP A 148 22.67 2.40 2.70
N SER A 149 21.65 3.23 2.52
CA SER A 149 20.25 2.82 2.63
C SER A 149 19.61 2.40 1.30
N ALA A 150 18.41 1.83 1.40
CA ALA A 150 17.51 1.55 0.28
C ALA A 150 16.09 2.03 0.63
N THR A 151 15.55 2.89 -0.22
CA THR A 151 14.41 3.75 0.10
C THR A 151 13.11 2.98 0.36
N ASP A 152 12.87 1.87 -0.31
CA ASP A 152 11.71 1.02 -0.06
C ASP A 152 11.73 0.41 1.35
N GLY A 153 12.89 -0.08 1.80
CA GLY A 153 13.05 -0.60 3.17
C GLY A 153 12.77 0.48 4.22
N ASP A 154 13.29 1.69 4.03
CA ASP A 154 13.08 2.80 4.96
C ASP A 154 11.63 3.31 4.96
N LEU A 155 10.97 3.38 3.80
CA LEU A 155 9.54 3.71 3.68
C LEU A 155 8.68 2.71 4.48
N ASP A 156 8.94 1.41 4.34
CA ASP A 156 8.21 0.38 5.07
C ASP A 156 8.50 0.40 6.57
N ILE A 157 9.75 0.64 6.99
CA ILE A 157 10.11 0.81 8.41
C ILE A 157 9.37 2.02 9.02
N ALA A 158 9.34 3.16 8.32
CA ALA A 158 8.64 4.35 8.77
C ALA A 158 7.13 4.10 8.93
N TYR A 159 6.50 3.45 7.95
CA TYR A 159 5.07 3.13 8.00
C TYR A 159 4.76 2.11 9.10
N ALA A 160 5.57 1.06 9.23
CA ALA A 160 5.39 0.04 10.27
C ALA A 160 5.52 0.63 11.68
N LEU A 161 6.37 1.64 11.89
CA LEU A 161 6.46 2.38 13.16
C LEU A 161 5.19 3.20 13.44
N LEU A 162 4.54 3.77 12.44
CA LEU A 162 3.23 4.42 12.60
C LEU A 162 2.12 3.39 12.89
N MET A 163 2.17 2.20 12.28
CA MET A 163 1.27 1.10 12.63
C MET A 163 1.48 0.69 14.09
N ALA A 164 2.73 0.55 14.55
CA ALA A 164 3.04 0.21 15.94
C ALA A 164 2.54 1.27 16.94
N ASP A 165 2.63 2.56 16.59
CA ASP A 165 2.00 3.63 17.39
C ASP A 165 0.48 3.44 17.49
N THR A 166 -0.17 3.08 16.38
CA THR A 166 -1.61 2.82 16.34
C THR A 166 -2.01 1.61 17.18
N VAL A 167 -1.23 0.52 17.11
CA VAL A 167 -1.56 -0.76 17.75
C VAL A 167 -1.19 -0.77 19.23
N TRP A 168 -0.03 -0.25 19.60
CA TRP A 168 0.54 -0.40 20.95
C TRP A 168 0.76 0.93 21.69
N GLY A 169 0.62 2.08 21.01
CA GLY A 169 0.89 3.40 21.58
C GLY A 169 2.38 3.67 21.81
N SER A 170 2.73 4.94 22.01
CA SER A 170 4.13 5.40 22.12
C SER A 170 4.58 5.81 23.54
N ASP A 171 3.81 5.47 24.58
CA ASP A 171 4.15 5.77 25.98
C ASP A 171 5.05 4.69 26.64
N GLY A 172 5.39 3.64 25.89
CA GLY A 172 6.20 2.51 26.36
C GLY A 172 7.71 2.75 26.31
N ALA A 173 8.47 1.65 26.32
CA ALA A 173 9.93 1.69 26.23
C ALA A 173 10.45 2.21 24.88
N ILE A 174 9.66 2.02 23.82
CA ILE A 174 9.91 2.55 22.48
C ILE A 174 8.82 3.57 22.18
N ASN A 175 9.24 4.77 21.80
CA ASN A 175 8.33 5.79 21.27
C ASN A 175 8.26 5.61 19.75
N TYR A 176 7.31 4.81 19.28
CA TYR A 176 7.21 4.45 17.85
C TYR A 176 6.91 5.67 16.99
N LYS A 177 6.04 6.57 17.43
CA LYS A 177 5.72 7.82 16.73
C LYS A 177 6.95 8.69 16.53
N GLN A 178 7.73 8.90 17.58
CA GLN A 178 8.97 9.68 17.50
C GLN A 178 9.99 9.01 16.56
N ALA A 179 10.13 7.69 16.63
CA ALA A 179 10.99 6.95 15.72
C ALA A 179 10.54 7.10 14.26
N ALA A 180 9.25 6.93 13.97
CA ALA A 180 8.67 7.11 12.64
C ALA A 180 8.95 8.51 12.08
N LEU A 181 8.74 9.56 12.89
CA LEU A 181 9.04 10.95 12.53
C LEU A 181 10.51 11.18 12.21
N ALA A 182 11.41 10.50 12.92
CA ALA A 182 12.85 10.57 12.65
C ALA A 182 13.21 9.91 11.31
N VAL A 183 12.66 8.72 11.02
CA VAL A 183 12.87 8.03 9.73
C VAL A 183 12.30 8.87 8.58
N MET A 184 11.04 9.30 8.67
CA MET A 184 10.40 10.13 7.64
C MET A 184 11.18 11.43 7.34
N ASN A 185 11.72 12.08 8.36
CA ASN A 185 12.55 13.27 8.16
C ASN A 185 13.84 12.94 7.39
N ASP A 186 14.49 11.82 7.69
CA ASP A 186 15.69 11.40 6.98
C ASP A 186 15.38 10.94 5.56
N ILE A 187 14.28 10.22 5.31
CA ILE A 187 13.83 9.88 3.93
C ILE A 187 13.64 11.17 3.12
N MET A 188 12.87 12.13 3.63
CA MET A 188 12.66 13.41 2.94
C MET A 188 13.96 14.20 2.70
N THR A 189 14.94 14.05 3.59
CA THR A 189 16.23 14.74 3.49
C THR A 189 17.17 14.07 2.49
N TYR A 190 17.31 12.74 2.57
CA TYR A 190 18.37 11.99 1.93
C TYR A 190 17.91 11.13 0.75
N GLU A 191 16.62 10.80 0.68
CA GLU A 191 16.07 9.87 -0.32
C GLU A 191 15.02 10.52 -1.22
N VAL A 192 14.83 11.84 -1.13
CA VAL A 192 13.95 12.58 -2.03
C VAL A 192 14.76 13.62 -2.80
N ASN A 193 14.76 13.49 -4.12
CA ASN A 193 15.20 14.59 -4.98
C ASN A 193 14.11 15.67 -4.95
N GLN A 194 14.35 16.74 -4.20
CA GLN A 194 13.39 17.85 -4.03
C GLN A 194 13.39 18.86 -5.21
N THR A 195 14.21 18.64 -6.23
CA THR A 195 14.15 19.41 -7.50
C THR A 195 13.14 18.79 -8.45
N ASP A 196 13.24 17.49 -8.68
CA ASP A 196 12.36 16.73 -9.57
C ASP A 196 11.15 16.10 -8.84
N TRP A 197 11.15 16.16 -7.51
CA TRP A 197 10.18 15.53 -6.62
C TRP A 197 10.00 14.05 -6.97
N VAL A 198 11.09 13.29 -6.87
CA VAL A 198 11.11 11.84 -7.03
C VAL A 198 11.81 11.18 -5.85
N LEU A 199 11.37 9.97 -5.51
CA LEU A 199 12.11 9.10 -4.61
C LEU A 199 13.42 8.71 -5.30
N GLN A 200 14.52 8.81 -4.58
CA GLN A 200 15.80 8.29 -5.00
C GLN A 200 15.89 6.80 -4.66
N LEU A 201 16.95 6.14 -5.11
CA LEU A 201 17.12 4.68 -4.96
C LEU A 201 17.62 4.25 -3.56
N GLY A 202 18.06 5.23 -2.78
CA GLY A 202 18.72 5.10 -1.49
C GLY A 202 19.47 6.39 -1.16
N ASP A 203 19.88 6.57 0.09
CA ASP A 203 20.53 7.81 0.54
C ASP A 203 21.91 8.08 -0.11
N TRP A 204 22.54 7.04 -0.67
CA TRP A 204 23.76 7.17 -1.49
C TRP A 204 23.56 8.05 -2.74
N ALA A 205 22.33 8.18 -3.22
CA ALA A 205 21.99 9.06 -4.34
C ALA A 205 21.79 10.54 -3.92
N HIS A 206 21.77 10.85 -2.62
CA HIS A 206 21.53 12.21 -2.09
C HIS A 206 22.47 13.27 -2.69
N ASN A 207 23.75 12.92 -2.86
CA ASN A 207 24.79 13.87 -3.30
C ASN A 207 24.90 14.01 -4.82
N THR A 208 24.10 13.25 -5.59
CA THR A 208 24.06 13.37 -7.04
C THR A 208 23.55 14.75 -7.47
N ARG A 209 23.93 15.17 -8.68
CA ARG A 209 23.62 16.48 -9.25
C ARG A 209 22.93 16.33 -10.60
N GLU A 210 22.23 17.37 -11.03
CA GLU A 210 21.62 17.41 -12.36
C GLU A 210 22.65 17.03 -13.44
N GLY A 211 22.33 16.00 -14.22
CA GLY A 211 23.22 15.41 -15.23
C GLY A 211 23.89 14.10 -14.80
N ASP A 212 23.93 13.79 -13.50
CA ASP A 212 24.39 12.48 -13.01
C ASP A 212 23.37 11.39 -13.29
N THR A 213 23.85 10.16 -13.54
CA THR A 213 23.04 8.99 -13.92
C THR A 213 21.84 8.75 -12.99
N TYR A 214 22.05 8.87 -11.68
CA TYR A 214 21.05 8.53 -10.67
C TYR A 214 20.26 9.73 -10.13
N TYR A 215 20.53 10.95 -10.62
CA TYR A 215 19.94 12.16 -10.06
C TYR A 215 18.40 12.13 -10.05
N ALA A 216 17.81 11.76 -11.18
CA ALA A 216 16.36 11.63 -11.36
C ALA A 216 15.93 10.18 -11.61
N ALA A 217 16.78 9.22 -11.25
CA ALA A 217 16.43 7.80 -11.31
C ALA A 217 15.55 7.46 -10.10
N THR A 218 14.46 6.74 -10.35
CA THR A 218 13.53 6.25 -9.33
C THR A 218 13.16 4.82 -9.64
N ARG A 219 12.95 4.01 -8.60
CA ARG A 219 12.45 2.65 -8.72
C ARG A 219 10.94 2.66 -8.57
N SER A 220 10.22 2.02 -9.49
CA SER A 220 8.75 2.14 -9.52
C SER A 220 8.06 1.41 -8.37
N SER A 221 8.67 0.35 -7.83
CA SER A 221 8.17 -0.35 -6.63
C SER A 221 8.14 0.51 -5.37
N ASP A 222 8.92 1.59 -5.35
CA ASP A 222 8.98 2.53 -4.22
C ASP A 222 7.82 3.54 -4.27
N PHE A 223 6.99 3.49 -5.32
CA PHE A 223 5.77 4.27 -5.44
C PHE A 223 4.66 3.71 -4.54
N ILE A 224 4.93 3.70 -3.23
CA ILE A 224 3.98 3.32 -2.18
C ILE A 224 3.10 4.53 -1.86
N VAL A 225 2.32 4.93 -2.86
CA VAL A 225 1.59 6.21 -2.88
C VAL A 225 0.57 6.35 -1.76
N GLN A 226 0.06 5.24 -1.20
CA GLN A 226 -0.78 5.23 -0.01
C GLN A 226 -0.07 5.74 1.26
N TYR A 227 1.26 5.64 1.34
CA TYR A 227 2.01 6.09 2.52
C TYR A 227 2.15 7.61 2.58
N MET A 228 2.25 8.27 1.42
CA MET A 228 2.60 9.69 1.38
C MET A 228 1.55 10.60 2.04
N PRO A 229 0.23 10.39 1.87
CA PRO A 229 -0.77 11.11 2.66
C PRO A 229 -0.67 10.87 4.16
N VAL A 230 -0.42 9.62 4.58
CA VAL A 230 -0.23 9.24 5.99
C VAL A 230 1.01 9.94 6.57
N PHE A 231 2.11 9.98 5.83
CA PHE A 231 3.32 10.67 6.24
C PHE A 231 3.13 12.18 6.32
N ALA A 232 2.42 12.77 5.36
CA ALA A 232 2.08 14.19 5.39
C ALA A 232 1.28 14.55 6.65
N GLU A 233 0.30 13.72 7.02
CA GLU A 233 -0.54 13.91 8.19
C GLU A 233 0.25 13.71 9.49
N ALA A 234 0.96 12.59 9.63
CA ALA A 234 1.70 12.25 10.84
C ALA A 234 2.81 13.26 11.16
N SER A 235 3.49 13.77 10.13
CA SER A 235 4.61 14.72 10.28
C SER A 235 4.22 16.19 10.20
N GLY A 236 3.07 16.51 9.62
CA GLY A 236 2.69 17.88 9.23
C GLY A 236 3.51 18.45 8.05
N ASP A 237 4.29 17.62 7.36
CA ASP A 237 5.17 18.04 6.26
C ASP A 237 4.48 17.90 4.89
N THR A 238 4.08 19.03 4.31
CA THR A 238 3.39 19.09 3.01
C THR A 238 4.27 18.69 1.82
N ARG A 239 5.59 18.50 2.02
CA ARG A 239 6.48 17.99 0.95
C ARG A 239 6.09 16.58 0.52
N TRP A 240 5.55 15.76 1.41
CA TRP A 240 4.99 14.45 1.06
C TRP A 240 3.82 14.55 0.07
N THR A 241 2.96 15.56 0.20
CA THR A 241 1.90 15.83 -0.79
C THR A 241 2.49 16.22 -2.15
N THR A 242 3.58 17.00 -2.15
CA THR A 242 4.25 17.38 -3.41
C THR A 242 4.86 16.16 -4.11
N LEU A 243 5.49 15.28 -3.33
CA LEU A 243 6.03 14.02 -3.82
C LEU A 243 4.91 13.09 -4.36
N TYR A 244 3.80 12.97 -3.63
CA TYR A 244 2.61 12.20 -4.03
C TYR A 244 2.08 12.63 -5.40
N GLU A 245 1.85 13.93 -5.59
CA GLU A 245 1.40 14.47 -6.88
C GLU A 245 2.41 14.21 -7.99
N SER A 246 3.71 14.31 -7.70
CA SER A 246 4.77 14.06 -8.67
C SER A 246 4.83 12.59 -9.09
N THR A 247 4.75 11.67 -8.13
CA THR A 247 4.71 10.23 -8.37
C THR A 247 3.51 9.87 -9.24
N TYR A 248 2.32 10.42 -8.98
CA TYR A 248 1.16 10.20 -9.85
C TYR A 248 1.32 10.77 -11.26
N ARG A 249 2.01 11.90 -11.44
CA ARG A 249 2.36 12.38 -12.79
C ARG A 249 3.20 11.34 -13.55
N ILE A 250 4.14 10.68 -12.88
CA ILE A 250 4.98 9.63 -13.50
C ILE A 250 4.15 8.40 -13.83
N ILE A 251 3.37 7.89 -12.86
CA ILE A 251 2.48 6.72 -13.04
C ILE A 251 1.53 6.97 -14.22
N ASN A 252 0.81 8.10 -14.20
CA ASN A 252 -0.15 8.43 -15.26
C ASN A 252 0.52 8.58 -16.63
N GLN A 253 1.71 9.16 -16.69
CA GLN A 253 2.44 9.27 -17.95
C GLN A 253 2.79 7.90 -18.55
N MET A 254 3.18 6.93 -17.72
CA MET A 254 3.46 5.56 -18.16
C MET A 254 2.18 4.86 -18.62
N VAL A 255 1.12 4.93 -17.82
CA VAL A 255 -0.20 4.37 -18.14
C VAL A 255 -0.71 4.94 -19.47
N ASP A 256 -0.64 6.26 -19.67
CA ASP A 256 -1.12 6.92 -20.89
C ASP A 256 -0.23 6.64 -22.11
N THR A 257 1.07 6.40 -21.89
CA THR A 257 2.02 6.09 -22.98
C THR A 257 1.86 4.66 -23.48
N TYR A 258 1.69 3.68 -22.59
CA TYR A 258 1.73 2.25 -22.95
C TYR A 258 0.38 1.54 -22.89
N GLY A 259 -0.57 2.03 -22.08
CA GLY A 259 -1.94 1.50 -21.97
C GLY A 259 -2.08 0.17 -21.23
N THR A 260 -0.99 -0.39 -20.72
CA THR A 260 -0.96 -1.70 -20.02
C THR A 260 -1.07 -1.60 -18.51
N GLY A 261 -0.81 -0.43 -17.92
CA GLY A 261 -0.62 -0.30 -16.46
C GLY A 261 0.71 -0.87 -15.96
N ILE A 262 1.56 -1.42 -16.84
CA ILE A 262 2.86 -1.97 -16.47
C ILE A 262 3.88 -0.84 -16.31
N LEU A 263 4.59 -0.84 -15.18
CA LEU A 263 5.69 0.08 -14.88
C LEU A 263 7.03 -0.68 -14.90
N PRO A 264 8.12 -0.07 -15.38
CA PRO A 264 9.44 -0.70 -15.38
C PRO A 264 10.08 -0.66 -13.99
N ASP A 265 11.03 -1.55 -13.72
CA ASP A 265 11.82 -1.59 -12.48
C ASP A 265 12.39 -0.21 -12.15
N PHE A 266 13.08 0.41 -13.11
CA PHE A 266 13.64 1.74 -12.97
C PHE A 266 13.11 2.71 -14.04
N ILE A 267 12.92 3.95 -13.62
CA ILE A 267 12.46 5.06 -14.42
C ILE A 267 13.50 6.17 -14.32
N VAL A 268 13.85 6.79 -15.46
CA VAL A 268 14.78 7.92 -15.54
C VAL A 268 14.15 9.10 -16.26
N LYS A 269 14.65 10.30 -16.02
CA LYS A 269 14.24 11.51 -16.75
C LYS A 269 15.11 11.72 -17.99
N ASP A 270 14.50 11.75 -19.17
CA ASP A 270 15.20 11.98 -20.44
C ASP A 270 15.60 13.46 -20.64
N SER A 271 16.33 13.74 -21.72
CA SER A 271 16.77 15.10 -22.06
C SER A 271 15.64 16.09 -22.38
N ASN A 272 14.43 15.60 -22.63
CA ASN A 272 13.23 16.43 -22.83
C ASN A 272 12.45 16.64 -21.53
N GLY A 273 12.93 16.08 -20.42
CA GLY A 273 12.27 16.12 -19.12
C GLY A 273 11.16 15.09 -18.95
N LYS A 274 11.02 14.11 -19.85
CA LYS A 274 10.03 13.03 -19.77
C LYS A 274 10.59 11.86 -18.97
N PHE A 275 9.81 11.35 -18.04
CA PHE A 275 10.13 10.09 -17.37
C PHE A 275 9.92 8.88 -18.30
N VAL A 276 10.96 8.09 -18.50
CA VAL A 276 10.99 6.95 -19.43
C VAL A 276 11.57 5.72 -18.74
N PRO A 277 11.25 4.50 -19.21
CA PRO A 277 11.92 3.30 -18.71
C PRO A 277 13.43 3.43 -18.81
N ALA A 278 14.14 2.95 -17.79
CA ALA A 278 15.59 2.91 -17.78
C ALA A 278 16.14 2.08 -18.95
N SER A 279 17.40 2.34 -19.30
CA SER A 279 18.15 1.43 -20.17
C SER A 279 18.54 0.18 -19.39
N ALA A 280 18.74 -0.93 -20.10
CA ALA A 280 19.31 -2.16 -19.55
C ALA A 280 20.61 -1.88 -18.77
N ASN A 281 20.73 -2.49 -17.60
CA ASN A 281 21.87 -2.39 -16.67
C ASN A 281 22.14 -0.94 -16.22
N LEU A 282 21.08 -0.18 -15.94
CA LEU A 282 21.20 1.07 -15.21
C LEU A 282 21.76 0.80 -13.80
N LEU A 283 21.27 -0.26 -13.15
CA LEU A 283 21.68 -0.67 -11.82
C LEU A 283 21.82 -2.19 -11.68
N GLU A 284 20.82 -2.98 -12.09
CA GLU A 284 20.72 -4.37 -11.62
C GLU A 284 20.80 -5.41 -12.73
N SER A 285 20.09 -5.22 -13.85
CA SER A 285 19.92 -6.25 -14.86
C SER A 285 19.61 -5.71 -16.25
N GLU A 286 19.60 -6.60 -17.25
CA GLU A 286 19.13 -6.25 -18.59
C GLU A 286 17.64 -5.89 -18.64
N HIS A 287 16.89 -6.18 -17.57
CA HIS A 287 15.47 -5.92 -17.45
C HIS A 287 15.12 -4.64 -16.66
N ASP A 288 16.09 -3.79 -16.31
CA ASP A 288 15.86 -2.53 -15.55
C ASP A 288 14.79 -1.60 -16.16
N GLY A 289 14.59 -1.67 -17.49
CA GLY A 289 13.56 -0.93 -18.22
C GLY A 289 12.23 -1.68 -18.41
N ASN A 290 12.05 -2.83 -17.77
CA ASN A 290 10.88 -3.70 -17.88
C ASN A 290 10.26 -3.93 -16.50
N PHE A 291 9.02 -4.41 -16.47
CA PHE A 291 8.41 -4.92 -15.25
C PHE A 291 9.05 -6.26 -14.90
N TYR A 292 9.87 -6.26 -13.87
CA TYR A 292 10.65 -7.41 -13.43
C TYR A 292 10.63 -7.52 -11.89
N TYR A 293 11.66 -8.08 -11.26
CA TYR A 293 11.64 -8.41 -9.83
C TYR A 293 11.53 -7.19 -8.90
N ASN A 294 11.83 -5.97 -9.35
CA ASN A 294 11.46 -4.79 -8.56
C ASN A 294 9.98 -4.46 -8.77
N ALA A 295 9.61 -4.19 -10.02
CA ALA A 295 8.30 -3.65 -10.36
C ALA A 295 7.15 -4.63 -10.17
N CYS A 296 7.41 -5.94 -9.96
CA CYS A 296 6.38 -6.92 -9.63
C CYS A 296 5.52 -6.49 -8.43
N ARG A 297 6.05 -5.64 -7.53
CA ARG A 297 5.34 -5.07 -6.37
C ARG A 297 4.41 -3.90 -6.71
N THR A 298 4.56 -3.24 -7.85
CA THR A 298 3.76 -2.06 -8.23
C THR A 298 2.24 -2.29 -8.26
N PRO A 299 1.70 -3.47 -8.67
CA PRO A 299 0.27 -3.74 -8.60
C PRO A 299 -0.27 -3.64 -7.17
N TRP A 300 0.48 -4.14 -6.19
CA TRP A 300 0.14 -4.01 -4.78
C TRP A 300 0.31 -2.56 -4.30
N ARG A 301 1.51 -1.99 -4.44
CA ARG A 301 1.86 -0.69 -3.84
C ARG A 301 1.01 0.48 -4.33
N ILE A 302 0.63 0.50 -5.60
CA ILE A 302 -0.14 1.60 -6.20
C ILE A 302 -1.65 1.38 -6.00
N SER A 303 -2.14 0.14 -6.14
CA SER A 303 -3.57 -0.16 -6.01
C SER A 303 -4.08 0.03 -4.58
N MET A 304 -3.20 -0.13 -3.57
CA MET A 304 -3.50 0.17 -2.18
C MET A 304 -4.10 1.58 -1.97
N ASP A 305 -3.68 2.58 -2.73
CA ASP A 305 -4.19 3.95 -2.57
C ASP A 305 -5.64 4.10 -3.04
N TYR A 306 -6.11 3.24 -3.96
CA TYR A 306 -7.53 3.17 -4.27
C TYR A 306 -8.31 2.48 -3.15
N LEU A 307 -7.81 1.35 -2.64
CA LEU A 307 -8.49 0.59 -1.58
C LEU A 307 -8.64 1.41 -0.29
N VAL A 308 -7.62 2.21 0.06
CA VAL A 308 -7.60 3.02 1.28
C VAL A 308 -8.22 4.41 1.07
N ASN A 309 -7.80 5.14 0.03
CA ASN A 309 -8.15 6.56 -0.15
C ASN A 309 -9.17 6.81 -1.28
N GLY A 310 -9.57 5.78 -2.03
CA GLY A 310 -10.45 5.93 -3.18
C GLY A 310 -9.81 6.71 -4.34
N ASN A 311 -8.48 6.77 -4.42
CA ASN A 311 -7.78 7.56 -5.43
C ASN A 311 -8.13 7.09 -6.87
N ALA A 312 -8.62 8.01 -7.70
CA ALA A 312 -9.08 7.70 -9.06
C ALA A 312 -7.94 7.38 -10.04
N ASP A 313 -6.73 7.92 -9.83
CA ASP A 313 -5.54 7.60 -10.62
C ASP A 313 -5.02 6.20 -10.30
N ALA A 314 -5.05 5.76 -9.03
CA ALA A 314 -4.81 4.36 -8.65
C ALA A 314 -5.83 3.41 -9.28
N LEU A 315 -7.11 3.76 -9.28
CA LEU A 315 -8.15 2.96 -9.96
C LEU A 315 -7.89 2.88 -11.48
N LYS A 316 -7.49 3.98 -12.11
CA LYS A 316 -7.13 4.02 -13.53
C LYS A 316 -5.93 3.10 -13.81
N PHE A 317 -4.89 3.15 -12.99
CA PHE A 317 -3.74 2.26 -13.04
C PHE A 317 -4.17 0.78 -12.92
N ALA A 318 -4.92 0.44 -11.87
CA ALA A 318 -5.35 -0.94 -11.61
C ALA A 318 -6.25 -1.49 -12.74
N ASN A 319 -7.16 -0.68 -13.28
CA ASN A 319 -7.99 -1.09 -14.42
C ASN A 319 -7.18 -1.31 -15.70
N ALA A 320 -6.16 -0.49 -15.98
CA ALA A 320 -5.28 -0.70 -17.12
C ALA A 320 -4.51 -2.02 -16.96
N LEU A 321 -3.98 -2.25 -15.76
CA LEU A 321 -3.23 -3.44 -15.40
C LEU A 321 -4.07 -4.73 -15.48
N ASN A 322 -5.22 -4.78 -14.80
CA ASN A 322 -6.16 -5.90 -14.84
C ASN A 322 -6.65 -6.16 -16.27
N GLY A 323 -7.00 -5.10 -16.99
CA GLY A 323 -7.44 -5.20 -18.38
C GLY A 323 -6.36 -5.81 -19.29
N PHE A 324 -5.10 -5.42 -19.12
CA PHE A 324 -3.98 -6.00 -19.84
C PHE A 324 -3.76 -7.47 -19.48
N ILE A 325 -3.55 -7.77 -18.19
CA ILE A 325 -3.07 -9.09 -17.78
C ILE A 325 -4.13 -10.16 -18.03
N THR A 326 -5.41 -9.89 -17.72
CA THR A 326 -6.51 -10.85 -17.97
C THR A 326 -6.64 -11.20 -19.46
N ARG A 327 -6.40 -10.24 -20.37
CA ARG A 327 -6.37 -10.52 -21.81
C ARG A 327 -5.13 -11.30 -22.22
N LYS A 328 -3.96 -10.98 -21.65
CA LYS A 328 -2.69 -11.63 -21.96
C LYS A 328 -2.70 -13.11 -21.55
N THR A 329 -3.31 -13.42 -20.41
CA THR A 329 -3.37 -14.76 -19.83
C THR A 329 -4.62 -15.55 -20.22
N GLY A 330 -5.61 -14.91 -20.84
CA GLY A 330 -6.91 -15.54 -21.08
C GLY A 330 -7.72 -15.76 -19.80
N GLY A 331 -7.41 -15.04 -18.72
CA GLY A 331 -8.06 -15.16 -17.42
C GLY A 331 -7.52 -16.29 -16.53
N ASP A 332 -6.38 -16.88 -16.88
CA ASP A 332 -5.71 -17.92 -16.08
C ASP A 332 -4.48 -17.35 -15.36
N PRO A 333 -4.49 -17.24 -14.01
CA PRO A 333 -3.34 -16.75 -13.25
C PRO A 333 -2.04 -17.50 -13.50
N ALA A 334 -2.09 -18.81 -13.77
CA ALA A 334 -0.90 -19.61 -14.03
C ALA A 334 -0.19 -19.28 -15.35
N GLN A 335 -0.77 -18.38 -16.18
CA GLN A 335 -0.16 -17.88 -17.41
C GLN A 335 0.48 -16.49 -17.25
N ILE A 336 0.48 -15.92 -16.04
CA ILE A 336 1.29 -14.74 -15.73
C ILE A 336 2.77 -15.15 -15.82
N MET A 337 3.57 -14.32 -16.48
CA MET A 337 5.00 -14.54 -16.67
C MET A 337 5.77 -13.65 -15.70
N ALA A 338 6.96 -14.11 -15.31
CA ALA A 338 7.94 -13.39 -14.50
C ALA A 338 8.60 -12.25 -15.28
N GLY A 339 7.78 -11.35 -15.81
CA GLY A 339 8.18 -10.06 -16.36
C GLY A 339 7.62 -9.72 -17.73
N TYR A 340 7.42 -8.42 -17.95
CA TYR A 340 6.89 -7.84 -19.17
C TYR A 340 7.58 -6.53 -19.53
N THR A 341 7.79 -6.27 -20.81
CA THR A 341 8.08 -4.91 -21.28
C THR A 341 6.90 -3.98 -20.94
N PRO A 342 7.09 -2.64 -20.87
CA PRO A 342 5.98 -1.72 -20.66
C PRO A 342 4.86 -1.85 -21.70
N ALA A 343 5.19 -2.30 -22.91
CA ALA A 343 4.22 -2.57 -23.99
C ALA A 343 3.46 -3.91 -23.84
N GLY A 344 3.78 -4.75 -22.84
CA GLY A 344 3.06 -5.98 -22.52
C GLY A 344 3.60 -7.25 -23.19
N GLU A 345 4.82 -7.20 -23.74
CA GLU A 345 5.52 -8.40 -24.22
C GLU A 345 6.27 -9.09 -23.09
N ALA A 346 6.09 -10.41 -22.95
CA ALA A 346 6.75 -11.19 -21.92
C ALA A 346 8.27 -11.19 -22.14
N VAL A 347 9.03 -11.05 -21.06
CA VAL A 347 10.51 -11.10 -21.09
C VAL A 347 11.06 -12.42 -20.53
N SER A 348 10.18 -13.23 -19.94
CA SER A 348 10.44 -14.56 -19.37
C SER A 348 9.39 -15.55 -19.86
N ASP A 349 9.67 -16.85 -19.73
CA ASP A 349 8.77 -17.95 -20.12
C ASP A 349 8.35 -18.84 -18.94
N TRP A 350 8.58 -18.38 -17.70
CA TRP A 350 8.12 -19.00 -16.46
C TRP A 350 7.23 -18.07 -15.65
N ASN A 351 6.48 -18.66 -14.72
CA ASN A 351 5.64 -17.99 -13.72
C ASN A 351 6.39 -17.94 -12.37
N ASP A 352 6.04 -16.97 -11.51
CA ASP A 352 6.69 -16.76 -10.21
C ASP A 352 5.73 -16.01 -9.27
N LEU A 353 5.61 -16.49 -8.02
CA LEU A 353 4.63 -16.04 -7.04
C LEU A 353 4.72 -14.54 -6.73
N CYS A 354 5.94 -13.96 -6.75
CA CYS A 354 6.12 -12.53 -6.51
C CYS A 354 5.50 -11.64 -7.61
N PHE A 355 5.23 -12.18 -8.79
CA PHE A 355 4.50 -11.50 -9.85
C PHE A 355 2.99 -11.67 -9.71
N ASP A 356 2.54 -12.81 -9.21
CA ASP A 356 1.12 -13.18 -9.15
C ASP A 356 0.39 -12.49 -8.01
N ALA A 357 0.92 -12.60 -6.79
CA ALA A 357 0.24 -12.13 -5.59
C ALA A 357 -0.11 -10.63 -5.63
N PRO A 358 0.75 -9.72 -6.15
CA PRO A 358 0.39 -8.32 -6.27
C PRO A 358 -0.83 -8.05 -7.17
N PHE A 359 -1.10 -8.89 -8.18
CA PHE A 359 -2.31 -8.74 -8.99
C PHE A 359 -3.59 -9.03 -8.19
N LEU A 360 -3.53 -9.75 -7.07
CA LEU A 360 -4.68 -9.93 -6.17
C LEU A 360 -5.19 -8.58 -5.69
N VAL A 361 -4.30 -7.73 -5.20
CA VAL A 361 -4.63 -6.38 -4.70
C VAL A 361 -5.14 -5.48 -5.83
N ALA A 362 -4.52 -5.57 -7.02
CA ALA A 362 -5.03 -4.86 -8.19
C ALA A 362 -6.44 -5.34 -8.59
N ALA A 363 -6.72 -6.65 -8.55
CA ALA A 363 -8.00 -7.24 -8.91
C ALA A 363 -9.14 -6.86 -7.92
N ALA A 364 -8.80 -6.59 -6.66
CA ALA A 364 -9.73 -6.03 -5.69
C ALA A 364 -10.20 -4.61 -6.09
N CYS A 365 -9.49 -3.95 -7.01
CA CYS A 365 -9.89 -2.68 -7.60
C CYS A 365 -10.72 -2.90 -8.88
N GLY A 366 -11.93 -2.35 -8.95
CA GLY A 366 -12.65 -2.20 -10.22
C GLY A 366 -13.52 -3.37 -10.69
N GLY A 367 -13.88 -4.30 -9.78
CA GLY A 367 -14.92 -5.32 -10.03
C GLY A 367 -14.44 -6.54 -10.84
N TYR A 368 -13.23 -7.02 -10.55
CA TYR A 368 -12.63 -8.20 -11.18
C TYR A 368 -12.81 -9.47 -10.32
N ASP A 369 -13.95 -9.63 -9.63
CA ASP A 369 -14.17 -10.66 -8.61
C ASP A 369 -13.78 -12.09 -9.04
N THR A 370 -14.15 -12.53 -10.24
CA THR A 370 -13.78 -13.88 -10.72
C THR A 370 -12.26 -14.05 -10.94
N TRP A 371 -11.60 -12.99 -11.42
CA TRP A 371 -10.16 -12.99 -11.61
C TRP A 371 -9.43 -12.92 -10.27
N HIS A 372 -9.94 -12.09 -9.35
CA HIS A 372 -9.50 -12.00 -7.96
C HIS A 372 -9.58 -13.35 -7.23
N ASP A 373 -10.73 -14.03 -7.28
CA ASP A 373 -10.94 -15.35 -6.66
C ASP A 373 -9.96 -16.40 -7.23
N SER A 374 -9.72 -16.34 -8.54
CA SER A 374 -8.79 -17.26 -9.22
C SER A 374 -7.35 -17.02 -8.80
N LEU A 375 -6.94 -15.75 -8.69
CA LEU A 375 -5.62 -15.36 -8.18
C LEU A 375 -5.44 -15.86 -6.74
N ARG A 376 -6.40 -15.57 -5.86
CA ARG A 376 -6.33 -15.97 -4.45
C ARG A 376 -6.19 -17.48 -4.30
N SER A 377 -7.00 -18.24 -5.02
CA SER A 377 -6.91 -19.71 -5.01
C SER A 377 -5.55 -20.19 -5.49
N MET A 378 -5.02 -19.60 -6.56
CA MET A 378 -3.76 -20.02 -7.17
C MET A 378 -2.57 -19.74 -6.25
N ILE A 379 -2.48 -18.54 -5.65
CA ILE A 379 -1.35 -18.18 -4.78
C ILE A 379 -1.33 -18.99 -3.47
N LEU A 380 -2.51 -19.36 -2.93
CA LEU A 380 -2.60 -20.21 -1.74
C LEU A 380 -2.22 -21.67 -2.05
N ASP A 381 -2.46 -22.14 -3.28
CA ASP A 381 -2.12 -23.47 -3.76
C ASP A 381 -0.75 -23.56 -4.46
N TYR A 382 0.01 -22.46 -4.51
CA TYR A 382 1.24 -22.35 -5.30
C TYR A 382 2.32 -23.37 -4.88
N GLY A 383 2.41 -23.66 -3.59
CA GLY A 383 3.39 -24.57 -3.00
C GLY A 383 4.53 -23.84 -2.29
N GLU A 384 5.70 -24.48 -2.20
CA GLU A 384 6.88 -23.86 -1.59
C GLU A 384 7.53 -22.85 -2.56
N ASP A 385 7.82 -21.65 -2.08
CA ASP A 385 8.64 -20.66 -2.77
C ASP A 385 9.83 -20.19 -1.88
N VAL A 386 10.55 -19.17 -2.31
CA VAL A 386 11.60 -18.49 -1.56
C VAL A 386 11.03 -17.24 -0.86
N TYR A 387 11.90 -16.61 -0.06
CA TYR A 387 11.60 -15.42 0.73
C TYR A 387 10.72 -14.39 0.02
N PHE A 388 11.07 -14.05 -1.24
CA PHE A 388 10.50 -12.89 -1.91
C PHE A 388 9.03 -13.12 -2.30
N GLY A 389 8.73 -14.23 -2.96
CA GLY A 389 7.37 -14.64 -3.33
C GLY A 389 6.47 -14.86 -2.12
N ASP A 390 6.97 -15.61 -1.11
CA ASP A 390 6.20 -15.90 0.10
C ASP A 390 5.90 -14.61 0.90
N THR A 391 6.87 -13.71 1.04
CA THR A 391 6.68 -12.48 1.83
C THR A 391 5.73 -11.51 1.15
N ILE A 392 5.85 -11.32 -0.17
CA ILE A 392 4.91 -10.48 -0.93
C ILE A 392 3.49 -11.07 -0.88
N THR A 393 3.36 -12.40 -0.95
CA THR A 393 2.07 -13.09 -0.80
C THR A 393 1.45 -12.84 0.56
N MET A 394 2.24 -12.97 1.65
CA MET A 394 1.77 -12.68 3.00
C MET A 394 1.22 -11.25 3.12
N LEU A 395 1.94 -10.26 2.60
CA LEU A 395 1.51 -8.86 2.61
C LEU A 395 0.25 -8.63 1.77
N CYS A 396 0.14 -9.25 0.60
CA CYS A 396 -1.04 -9.16 -0.25
C CYS A 396 -2.27 -9.83 0.39
N LEU A 397 -2.09 -10.95 1.10
CA LEU A 397 -3.17 -11.61 1.85
C LEU A 397 -3.67 -10.77 3.03
N ILE A 398 -2.77 -10.09 3.76
CA ILE A 398 -3.15 -9.14 4.82
C ILE A 398 -4.03 -8.02 4.24
N VAL A 399 -3.64 -7.48 3.08
CA VAL A 399 -4.42 -6.46 2.38
C VAL A 399 -5.78 -7.02 1.96
N ASP A 400 -5.79 -8.20 1.36
CA ASP A 400 -7.00 -8.80 0.80
C ASP A 400 -8.04 -9.16 1.86
N ASP A 401 -7.58 -9.61 3.03
CA ASP A 401 -8.42 -9.88 4.20
C ASP A 401 -8.86 -8.60 4.93
N ASN A 402 -8.48 -7.43 4.42
CA ASN A 402 -8.76 -6.14 5.02
C ASN A 402 -8.20 -5.99 6.45
N ALA A 403 -7.02 -6.58 6.69
CA ALA A 403 -6.28 -6.50 7.95
C ALA A 403 -5.11 -5.49 7.88
N TRP A 404 -4.93 -4.82 6.74
CA TRP A 404 -3.93 -3.76 6.61
C TRP A 404 -4.27 -2.56 7.49
N ILE A 405 -3.35 -2.19 8.38
CA ILE A 405 -3.54 -1.05 9.29
C ILE A 405 -3.18 0.24 8.55
N VAL A 406 -4.13 1.17 8.54
CA VAL A 406 -3.92 2.56 8.07
C VAL A 406 -3.71 3.42 9.32
N PRO A 407 -2.48 3.86 9.62
CA PRO A 407 -2.22 4.70 10.77
C PRO A 407 -3.02 6.00 10.63
N ALA A 408 -3.90 6.25 11.59
CA ALA A 408 -4.54 7.55 11.70
C ALA A 408 -3.47 8.57 12.12
N GLY A 409 -3.42 9.73 11.48
CA GLY A 409 -2.79 10.86 12.13
C GLY A 409 -3.48 11.11 13.47
N ALA A 410 -2.71 11.54 14.47
CA ALA A 410 -3.33 12.17 15.61
C ALA A 410 -4.22 13.31 15.08
N ASP A 411 -5.53 13.17 15.25
CA ASP A 411 -6.61 14.01 14.70
C ASP A 411 -7.33 13.49 13.44
N GLN A 412 -7.45 12.17 13.23
CA GLN A 412 -8.61 11.68 12.47
C GLN A 412 -9.88 11.94 13.27
N PRO A 413 -10.88 12.65 12.69
CA PRO A 413 -12.19 12.77 13.31
C PRO A 413 -12.74 11.38 13.55
N VAL A 414 -13.03 11.05 14.81
CA VAL A 414 -13.72 9.79 15.10
C VAL A 414 -15.05 9.84 14.36
N ARG A 415 -15.31 8.86 13.49
CA ARG A 415 -16.55 8.84 12.70
C ARG A 415 -17.74 8.91 13.65
N GLY A 416 -18.61 9.90 13.46
CA GLY A 416 -19.73 10.20 14.32
C GLY A 416 -19.44 11.11 15.52
N ASP A 417 -18.18 11.45 15.81
CA ASP A 417 -17.77 12.41 16.87
C ASP A 417 -17.95 13.85 16.40
N VAL A 418 -19.20 14.31 16.40
CA VAL A 418 -19.54 15.68 15.99
C VAL A 418 -19.15 16.73 17.02
N ASN A 419 -18.80 16.29 18.22
CA ASN A 419 -18.48 17.14 19.36
C ASN A 419 -16.97 17.28 19.60
N GLN A 420 -16.16 16.47 18.90
CA GLN A 420 -14.70 16.44 18.91
C GLN A 420 -14.11 16.13 20.30
N ASP A 421 -14.77 15.25 21.07
CA ASP A 421 -14.25 14.76 22.36
C ASP A 421 -13.37 13.51 22.23
N GLY A 422 -13.16 13.03 21.00
CA GLY A 422 -12.34 11.87 20.68
C GLY A 422 -13.09 10.55 20.76
N ALA A 423 -14.42 10.55 20.88
CA ALA A 423 -15.23 9.32 20.89
C ALA A 423 -16.63 9.52 20.28
N CYS A 424 -17.14 8.53 19.56
CA CYS A 424 -18.54 8.51 19.12
C CYS A 424 -19.43 7.95 20.24
N THR A 425 -20.24 8.80 20.88
CA THR A 425 -21.08 8.44 22.02
C THR A 425 -22.51 8.98 21.90
N VAL A 426 -23.35 8.73 22.91
CA VAL A 426 -24.69 9.33 23.01
C VAL A 426 -24.63 10.87 23.06
N ALA A 427 -23.51 11.45 23.49
CA ALA A 427 -23.32 12.90 23.50
C ALA A 427 -23.39 13.47 22.07
N ASP A 428 -22.81 12.78 21.09
CA ASP A 428 -22.81 13.14 19.67
C ASP A 428 -24.20 13.09 19.05
N VAL A 429 -24.96 12.05 19.38
CA VAL A 429 -26.38 11.95 18.99
C VAL A 429 -27.17 13.14 19.49
N ILE A 430 -26.94 13.55 20.75
CA ILE A 430 -27.61 14.70 21.36
C ILE A 430 -27.15 16.00 20.69
N ALA A 431 -25.85 16.15 20.42
CA ALA A 431 -25.29 17.32 19.75
C ALA A 431 -25.85 17.49 18.34
N LEU A 432 -25.81 16.43 17.53
CA LEU A 432 -26.36 16.41 16.17
C LEU A 432 -27.88 16.65 16.18
N GLN A 433 -28.61 16.02 17.09
CA GLN A 433 -30.06 16.21 17.20
C GLN A 433 -30.42 17.66 17.58
N LYS A 434 -29.70 18.28 18.53
CA LYS A 434 -29.93 19.67 18.92
C LYS A 434 -29.65 20.63 17.78
N TRP A 435 -28.58 20.37 17.01
CA TRP A 435 -28.21 21.16 15.84
C TRP A 435 -29.27 21.06 14.73
N LEU A 436 -29.71 19.85 14.37
CA LEU A 436 -30.79 19.63 13.38
C LEU A 436 -32.11 20.31 13.79
N LEU A 437 -32.42 20.33 15.09
CA LEU A 437 -33.61 21.00 15.63
C LEU A 437 -33.47 22.53 15.76
N HIS A 438 -32.32 23.09 15.35
CA HIS A 438 -32.03 24.53 15.46
C HIS A 438 -32.23 25.06 16.89
N THR A 439 -31.83 24.25 17.88
CA THR A 439 -31.88 24.67 19.28
C THR A 439 -30.97 25.89 19.46
N PRO A 440 -31.37 26.94 20.20
CA PRO A 440 -30.50 28.07 20.49
C PRO A 440 -29.15 27.59 21.05
N ASP A 441 -28.05 28.17 20.53
CA ASP A 441 -26.67 27.90 20.93
C ASP A 441 -26.12 26.49 20.60
N ALA A 442 -26.83 25.68 19.80
CA ALA A 442 -26.31 24.40 19.33
C ALA A 442 -25.32 24.58 18.15
N SER A 443 -24.09 24.10 18.33
CA SER A 443 -23.04 24.03 17.31
C SER A 443 -22.39 22.65 17.30
N LEU A 444 -21.80 22.26 16.17
CA LEU A 444 -20.99 21.05 16.04
C LEU A 444 -19.53 21.48 15.90
N ALA A 445 -18.63 20.81 16.63
CA ALA A 445 -17.20 21.07 16.58
C ALA A 445 -16.61 20.50 15.28
N ASP A 446 -17.04 19.30 14.90
CA ASP A 446 -16.74 18.70 13.61
C ASP A 446 -18.01 18.19 12.93
N TRP A 447 -18.59 19.03 12.07
CA TRP A 447 -19.78 18.62 11.32
C TRP A 447 -19.49 17.53 10.28
N LYS A 448 -18.25 17.40 9.81
CA LYS A 448 -17.86 16.41 8.79
C LYS A 448 -17.80 15.01 9.39
N ALA A 449 -17.39 14.89 10.65
CA ALA A 449 -17.47 13.64 11.41
C ALA A 449 -18.91 13.09 11.45
N GLY A 450 -19.91 13.97 11.39
CA GLY A 450 -21.32 13.61 11.36
C GLY A 450 -21.88 13.22 9.99
N ASP A 451 -21.15 13.43 8.89
CA ASP A 451 -21.62 13.14 7.51
C ASP A 451 -21.50 11.63 7.21
N LEU A 452 -22.28 10.83 7.93
CA LEU A 452 -22.23 9.38 7.89
C LEU A 452 -22.75 8.82 6.57
N CYS A 453 -23.62 9.57 5.89
CA CYS A 453 -23.89 9.41 4.47
C CYS A 453 -22.99 10.40 3.72
N PRO A 454 -21.96 9.97 2.98
CA PRO A 454 -20.94 10.86 2.40
C PRO A 454 -21.48 11.64 1.19
N ASP A 455 -22.47 12.49 1.40
CA ASP A 455 -23.12 13.34 0.41
C ASP A 455 -22.85 14.85 0.66
N GLY A 456 -22.05 15.16 1.67
CA GLY A 456 -21.68 16.50 2.08
C GLY A 456 -22.82 17.26 2.76
N LYS A 457 -23.85 16.58 3.27
CA LYS A 457 -25.04 17.20 3.86
C LYS A 457 -25.48 16.48 5.14
N LEU A 458 -25.23 17.15 6.24
CA LEU A 458 -25.69 16.71 7.54
C LEU A 458 -27.23 16.85 7.72
N ASN A 459 -27.94 15.73 7.82
CA ASN A 459 -29.39 15.68 7.91
C ASN A 459 -29.92 14.54 8.80
N ALA A 460 -31.23 14.28 8.76
CA ALA A 460 -31.87 13.27 9.60
C ALA A 460 -31.44 11.84 9.27
N MET A 461 -30.94 11.58 8.05
CA MET A 461 -30.36 10.29 7.66
C MET A 461 -29.09 10.01 8.45
N ASP A 462 -28.20 10.99 8.57
CA ASP A 462 -26.98 10.89 9.35
C ASP A 462 -27.27 10.66 10.82
N LEU A 463 -28.25 11.38 11.39
CA LEU A 463 -28.68 11.13 12.78
C LEU A 463 -29.19 9.69 12.99
N CYS A 464 -29.88 9.11 12.00
CA CYS A 464 -30.31 7.71 12.06
C CYS A 464 -29.13 6.75 11.98
N LEU A 465 -28.14 7.02 11.12
CA LEU A 465 -26.92 6.22 11.00
C LEU A 465 -26.10 6.27 12.29
N LEU A 466 -25.94 7.46 12.88
CA LEU A 466 -25.20 7.66 14.13
C LEU A 466 -25.82 6.86 15.28
N LYS A 467 -27.16 6.89 15.40
CA LYS A 467 -27.87 6.08 16.38
C LYS A 467 -27.71 4.58 16.15
N ARG A 468 -27.66 4.15 14.89
CA ARG A 468 -27.47 2.75 14.52
C ARG A 468 -26.07 2.27 14.90
N GLU A 469 -25.04 3.08 14.69
CA GLU A 469 -23.67 2.75 15.10
C GLU A 469 -23.57 2.48 16.60
N LEU A 470 -24.14 3.37 17.44
CA LEU A 470 -24.14 3.18 18.90
C LEU A 470 -24.90 1.94 19.37
N LEU A 471 -25.88 1.47 18.59
CA LEU A 471 -26.64 0.26 18.91
C LEU A 471 -25.90 -1.02 18.50
N ASN A 472 -24.97 -0.94 17.56
CA ASN A 472 -24.15 -2.07 17.14
C ASN A 472 -22.88 -2.24 18.01
N LEU A 473 -22.53 -1.22 18.79
CA LEU A 473 -21.39 -1.21 19.73
C LEU A 473 -21.77 -1.65 21.17
N ALA A 474 -23.05 -1.92 21.43
CA ALA A 474 -23.60 -2.35 22.72
C ALA A 474 -24.08 -3.80 22.66
#